data_AF-A0A229R9P2-F1
#
_entry.id   AF-A0A229R9P2-F1
#
_cell.length_a   1.000
_cell.length_b   1.000
_cell.length_c   1.000
_cell.angle_alpha   90.00
_cell.angle_beta   90.00
_cell.angle_gamma   90.00
#
_symmetry.space_group_name_H-M   'P 1'
#
loop_
_entity.id
_entity.type
_entity.pdbx_description
1 polymer ?
#
loop_
_entity_poly.entity_id
_entity_poly.type
_entity_poly.pdbx_seq_one_letter_code
_entity_poly.pdbx_strand_id
1 'polypeptide(L)'
;MPEPDPRVVLRLLPARPRRGRVIALQRSDLEAVSAAGVFDRAAGGSFNLGIDRVFGERADQAFPLWRVAAATLSFAAGVRHDAITGGVTQILHLGCGMPTAPAWEHTMFPGGIRELAVDADPVVIGIRHRQAQRERLRGSTPACIDIRDICTVLDTARQVLDLTQPILLQATGVLDHLLDDDRPGEVLAAYRGALAPGSHLALSHLTPYDDPDGSDGHAALTSLLRAYQDAGIPLTARAPEVVDSWLGPLEARGRHRAAPYLHLASGRITDTGRDTPASRARRRQRRPRPRPRPRPQGTTRTDDA
;
A
#
# COMPACT_ATOMS: atom_id res chain seq x y z
N MET A 1 66.92 -0.14 27.49
CA MET A 1 65.80 -0.32 26.54
C MET A 1 64.62 -0.95 27.27
N PRO A 2 63.64 -0.14 27.66
CA PRO A 2 62.21 -0.49 27.48
C PRO A 2 61.39 0.76 27.07
N GLU A 3 60.24 0.77 26.42
CA GLU A 3 59.33 -0.12 25.69
C GLU A 3 58.45 0.87 24.87
N PRO A 4 58.07 0.66 23.60
CA PRO A 4 57.43 1.71 22.81
C PRO A 4 55.94 1.84 23.13
N ASP A 5 55.49 3.04 23.48
CA ASP A 5 54.07 3.46 23.51
C ASP A 5 53.48 3.43 22.10
N PRO A 6 52.46 2.62 21.82
CA PRO A 6 51.72 2.70 20.57
C PRO A 6 50.34 3.30 20.85
N ARG A 7 50.28 4.63 20.92
CA ARG A 7 49.13 5.39 20.40
C ARG A 7 48.96 5.04 18.92
N VAL A 8 48.33 3.90 18.63
CA VAL A 8 47.89 3.50 17.30
C VAL A 8 46.45 3.93 17.15
N VAL A 9 46.28 4.98 16.37
CA VAL A 9 45.04 5.42 15.76
C VAL A 9 44.49 4.28 14.90
N LEU A 10 43.52 3.52 15.41
CA LEU A 10 42.68 2.64 14.60
C LEU A 10 41.35 3.35 14.35
N ARG A 11 41.29 4.04 13.20
CA ARG A 11 40.03 4.46 12.57
C ARG A 11 39.15 3.21 12.41
N LEU A 12 38.12 3.10 13.25
CA LEU A 12 37.03 2.16 13.03
C LEU A 12 36.25 2.65 11.80
N LEU A 13 36.47 1.94 10.69
CA LEU A 13 35.63 1.91 9.50
C LEU A 13 34.15 1.71 9.88
N PRO A 14 33.20 2.22 9.07
CA PRO A 14 31.78 2.16 9.41
C PRO A 14 31.31 0.72 9.60
N ALA A 15 30.43 0.55 10.60
CA ALA A 15 29.83 -0.71 10.99
C ALA A 15 29.27 -1.47 9.77
N ARG A 16 29.67 -2.73 9.65
CA ARG A 16 29.07 -3.68 8.71
C ARG A 16 27.56 -3.79 8.97
N PRO A 17 26.72 -4.00 7.94
CA PRO A 17 25.28 -4.12 8.11
C PRO A 17 24.95 -5.29 9.04
N ARG A 18 24.05 -5.05 10.01
CA ARG A 18 23.54 -6.09 10.92
C ARG A 18 22.84 -7.16 10.09
N ARG A 19 23.34 -8.40 10.17
CA ARG A 19 22.68 -9.60 9.64
C ARG A 19 21.24 -9.66 10.15
N GLY A 20 20.33 -10.02 9.24
CA GLY A 20 18.87 -9.99 9.44
C GLY A 20 18.43 -10.69 10.73
N ARG A 21 17.44 -10.08 11.40
CA ARG A 21 16.66 -10.75 12.44
C ARG A 21 16.08 -12.03 11.84
N VAL A 22 16.41 -13.18 12.40
CA VAL A 22 15.69 -14.43 12.12
C VAL A 22 14.30 -14.23 12.70
N ILE A 23 13.28 -14.22 11.83
CA ILE A 23 11.88 -14.26 12.26
C ILE A 23 11.62 -15.68 12.74
N ALA A 24 11.54 -15.87 14.06
CA ALA A 24 11.22 -17.15 14.65
C ALA A 24 9.70 -17.31 14.70
N LEU A 25 9.16 -18.11 13.77
CA LEU A 25 7.75 -18.50 13.79
C LEU A 25 7.42 -19.17 15.12
N GLN A 26 6.36 -18.68 15.77
CA GLN A 26 5.81 -19.33 16.93
C GLN A 26 4.79 -20.37 16.48
N ARG A 27 4.60 -21.41 17.29
CA ARG A 27 3.59 -22.43 17.00
C ARG A 27 2.18 -21.84 16.93
N SER A 28 1.90 -20.84 17.76
CA SER A 28 0.64 -20.10 17.76
C SER A 28 0.31 -19.48 16.41
N ASP A 29 1.32 -19.07 15.64
CA ASP A 29 1.15 -18.45 14.32
C ASP A 29 0.59 -19.44 13.30
N LEU A 30 0.71 -20.75 13.54
CA LEU A 30 0.22 -21.82 12.67
C LEU A 30 -1.12 -22.40 13.12
N GLU A 31 -1.61 -22.00 14.29
CA GLU A 31 -2.82 -22.52 14.92
C GLU A 31 -3.99 -21.52 14.86
N ALA A 32 -3.76 -20.29 14.37
CA ALA A 32 -4.78 -19.28 14.13
C ALA A 32 -5.16 -19.20 12.65
N VAL A 33 -6.42 -18.83 12.38
CA VAL A 33 -6.85 -18.47 11.01
C VAL A 33 -6.14 -17.17 10.62
N SER A 34 -5.51 -17.16 9.44
CA SER A 34 -4.85 -15.98 8.89
C SER A 34 -5.67 -15.34 7.78
N ALA A 35 -5.77 -14.01 7.77
CA ALA A 35 -6.42 -13.30 6.66
C ALA A 35 -5.75 -13.60 5.31
N ALA A 36 -4.41 -13.65 5.30
CA ALA A 36 -3.63 -13.96 4.10
C ALA A 36 -3.85 -15.39 3.60
N GLY A 37 -3.97 -16.37 4.50
CA GLY A 37 -4.27 -17.76 4.14
C GLY A 37 -5.71 -17.94 3.65
N VAL A 38 -6.68 -17.25 4.25
CA VAL A 38 -8.07 -17.27 3.76
C VAL A 38 -8.17 -16.65 2.37
N PHE A 39 -7.49 -15.52 2.13
CA PHE A 39 -7.42 -14.91 0.81
C PHE A 39 -6.69 -15.81 -0.20
N ASP A 40 -5.56 -16.43 0.19
CA ASP A 40 -4.83 -17.39 -0.65
C ASP A 40 -5.73 -18.54 -1.10
N ARG A 41 -6.50 -19.10 -0.17
CA ARG A 41 -7.48 -20.14 -0.46
C ARG A 41 -8.56 -19.65 -1.44
N ALA A 42 -9.15 -18.49 -1.19
CA ALA A 42 -10.17 -17.91 -2.06
C ALA A 42 -9.62 -17.64 -3.48
N ALA A 43 -8.33 -17.31 -3.59
CA ALA A 43 -7.61 -17.14 -4.85
C ALA A 43 -7.26 -18.46 -5.57
N GLY A 44 -7.51 -19.62 -4.95
CA GLY A 44 -7.09 -20.92 -5.47
C GLY A 44 -5.60 -21.24 -5.24
N GLY A 45 -4.96 -20.54 -4.30
CA GLY A 45 -3.58 -20.75 -3.87
C GLY A 45 -3.39 -22.01 -3.02
N SER A 46 -2.13 -22.27 -2.66
CA SER A 46 -1.70 -23.48 -1.95
C SER A 46 -0.82 -23.19 -0.72
N PHE A 47 -0.68 -21.92 -0.35
CA PHE A 47 0.10 -21.49 0.82
C PHE A 47 -0.75 -21.34 2.09
N ASN A 48 -2.06 -21.60 1.98
CA ASN A 48 -3.01 -21.66 3.07
C ASN A 48 -2.88 -22.93 3.93
N LEU A 49 -3.14 -22.79 5.24
CA LEU A 49 -3.14 -23.89 6.21
C LEU A 49 -4.49 -24.60 6.23
N GLY A 50 -4.53 -25.78 6.88
CA GLY A 50 -5.78 -26.54 7.05
C GLY A 50 -6.88 -25.72 7.72
N ILE A 51 -6.52 -24.91 8.72
CA ILE A 51 -7.46 -24.05 9.44
C ILE A 51 -8.02 -22.92 8.56
N ASP A 52 -7.18 -22.30 7.73
CA ASP A 52 -7.60 -21.28 6.77
C ASP A 52 -8.58 -21.85 5.73
N ARG A 53 -8.33 -23.09 5.28
CA ARG A 53 -9.21 -23.76 4.31
C ARG A 53 -10.59 -23.99 4.89
N VAL A 54 -10.68 -24.55 6.09
CA VAL A 54 -11.96 -24.83 6.76
C VAL A 54 -12.74 -23.53 7.01
N PHE A 55 -12.05 -22.48 7.46
CA PHE A 55 -12.69 -21.18 7.65
C PHE A 55 -13.17 -20.59 6.33
N GLY A 56 -12.31 -20.56 5.31
CA GLY A 56 -12.65 -20.01 4.00
C GLY A 56 -13.75 -20.78 3.28
N GLU A 57 -13.89 -22.10 3.45
CA GLU A 57 -15.03 -22.89 2.93
C GLU A 57 -16.35 -22.39 3.47
N ARG A 58 -16.40 -22.17 4.80
CA ARG A 58 -17.60 -21.69 5.46
C ARG A 58 -17.90 -20.25 5.08
N ALA A 59 -16.87 -19.41 4.96
CA ALA A 59 -17.02 -18.03 4.54
C ALA A 59 -17.51 -17.92 3.07
N ASP A 60 -16.97 -18.72 2.15
CA ASP A 60 -17.38 -18.76 0.74
C ASP A 60 -18.84 -19.19 0.54
N GLN A 61 -19.38 -20.04 1.43
CA GLN A 61 -20.80 -20.42 1.42
C GLN A 61 -21.72 -19.23 1.72
N ALA A 62 -21.26 -18.28 2.54
CA ALA A 62 -22.03 -17.10 2.92
C ALA A 62 -21.80 -15.93 1.96
N PHE A 63 -20.57 -15.75 1.49
CA PHE A 63 -20.16 -14.60 0.68
C PHE A 63 -19.08 -15.01 -0.32
N PRO A 64 -19.17 -14.64 -1.60
CA PRO A 64 -18.28 -15.16 -2.65
C PRO A 64 -16.87 -14.56 -2.61
N LEU A 65 -16.05 -14.95 -1.62
CA LEU A 65 -14.67 -14.47 -1.45
C LEU A 65 -13.81 -14.77 -2.67
N TRP A 66 -14.03 -15.90 -3.34
CA TRP A 66 -13.32 -16.22 -4.58
C TRP A 66 -13.47 -15.13 -5.66
N ARG A 67 -14.63 -14.47 -5.74
CA ARG A 67 -14.82 -13.37 -6.69
C ARG A 67 -14.13 -12.09 -6.24
N VAL A 68 -14.04 -11.84 -4.93
CA VAL A 68 -13.21 -10.74 -4.37
C VAL A 68 -11.75 -10.95 -4.71
N ALA A 69 -11.25 -12.17 -4.46
CA ALA A 69 -9.86 -12.53 -4.72
C ALA A 69 -9.53 -12.40 -6.20
N ALA A 70 -10.35 -12.96 -7.09
CA ALA A 70 -10.16 -12.86 -8.54
C ALA A 70 -10.15 -11.39 -9.02
N ALA A 71 -11.11 -10.58 -8.59
CA ALA A 71 -11.18 -9.17 -8.96
C ALA A 71 -9.98 -8.36 -8.43
N THR A 72 -9.58 -8.60 -7.18
CA THR A 72 -8.43 -7.94 -6.55
C THR A 72 -7.13 -8.28 -7.27
N LEU A 73 -6.89 -9.56 -7.58
CA LEU A 73 -5.69 -10.01 -8.26
C LEU A 73 -5.62 -9.51 -9.71
N SER A 74 -6.74 -9.57 -10.44
CA SER A 74 -6.82 -9.05 -11.81
C SER A 74 -6.54 -7.55 -11.85
N PHE A 75 -7.13 -6.78 -10.92
CA PHE A 75 -6.88 -5.36 -10.78
C PHE A 75 -5.42 -5.05 -10.43
N ALA A 76 -4.87 -5.72 -9.40
CA ALA A 76 -3.49 -5.50 -8.98
C ALA A 76 -2.50 -5.81 -10.12
N ALA A 77 -2.71 -6.91 -10.85
CA ALA A 77 -1.89 -7.29 -12.00
C ALA A 77 -1.97 -6.24 -13.13
N GLY A 78 -3.16 -5.75 -13.44
CA GLY A 78 -3.37 -4.70 -14.44
C GLY A 78 -2.65 -3.39 -14.08
N VAL A 79 -2.81 -2.91 -12.84
CA VAL A 79 -2.14 -1.68 -12.41
C VAL A 79 -0.63 -1.84 -12.34
N ARG A 80 -0.12 -3.01 -11.87
CA ARG A 80 1.31 -3.33 -11.93
C ARG A 80 1.83 -3.26 -13.36
N HIS A 81 1.13 -3.92 -14.30
CA HIS A 81 1.49 -3.93 -15.71
C HIS A 81 1.57 -2.52 -16.29
N ASP A 82 0.54 -1.70 -16.09
CA ASP A 82 0.49 -0.33 -16.62
C ASP A 82 1.58 0.57 -16.00
N ALA A 83 1.83 0.46 -14.70
CA ALA A 83 2.88 1.22 -14.04
C ALA A 83 4.28 0.84 -14.55
N ILE A 84 4.56 -0.46 -14.69
CA ILE A 84 5.87 -0.97 -15.12
C ILE A 84 6.13 -0.64 -16.58
N THR A 85 5.16 -0.85 -17.46
CA THR A 85 5.26 -0.47 -18.87
C THR A 85 5.35 1.06 -19.04
N GLY A 86 4.78 1.82 -18.10
CA GLY A 86 4.97 3.27 -17.95
C GLY A 86 6.33 3.70 -17.36
N GLY A 87 7.25 2.76 -17.09
CA GLY A 87 8.62 3.03 -16.66
C GLY A 87 8.86 2.97 -15.14
N VAL A 88 7.87 2.60 -14.33
CA VAL A 88 8.07 2.37 -12.90
C VAL A 88 8.88 1.09 -12.68
N THR A 89 9.96 1.19 -11.91
CA THR A 89 10.85 0.06 -11.60
C THR A 89 10.87 -0.30 -10.11
N GLN A 90 9.98 0.30 -9.32
CA GLN A 90 9.99 0.21 -7.88
C GLN A 90 8.58 0.02 -7.32
N ILE A 91 8.41 -0.91 -6.39
CA ILE A 91 7.10 -1.26 -5.80
C ILE A 91 7.23 -1.21 -4.28
N LEU A 92 6.33 -0.48 -3.63
CA LEU A 92 6.07 -0.59 -2.20
C LEU A 92 4.73 -1.30 -2.03
N HIS A 93 4.77 -2.57 -1.63
CA HIS A 93 3.60 -3.43 -1.52
C HIS A 93 3.23 -3.63 -0.04
N LEU A 94 2.15 -2.96 0.38
CA LEU A 94 1.64 -2.98 1.75
C LEU A 94 0.62 -4.11 1.92
N GLY A 95 0.81 -4.95 2.93
CA GLY A 95 -0.02 -6.14 3.16
C GLY A 95 0.08 -7.10 1.99
N CYS A 96 1.31 -7.52 1.68
CA CYS A 96 1.59 -8.24 0.46
C CYS A 96 0.93 -9.62 0.39
N GLY A 97 0.55 -10.22 1.52
CA GLY A 97 -0.18 -11.48 1.59
C GLY A 97 0.59 -12.67 0.99
N MET A 98 -0.06 -13.82 0.88
CA MET A 98 0.56 -14.99 0.25
C MET A 98 0.87 -14.73 -1.24
N PRO A 99 1.91 -15.36 -1.80
CA PRO A 99 2.26 -15.20 -3.20
C PRO A 99 1.34 -16.05 -4.11
N THR A 100 0.11 -15.60 -4.26
CA THR A 100 -0.98 -16.27 -5.00
C THR A 100 -0.81 -16.28 -6.51
N ALA A 101 0.04 -15.42 -7.07
CA ALA A 101 0.35 -15.33 -8.49
C ALA A 101 1.87 -15.24 -8.73
N PRO A 102 2.36 -15.67 -9.90
CA PRO A 102 3.76 -15.50 -10.26
C PRO A 102 4.18 -14.02 -10.24
N ALA A 103 5.38 -13.75 -9.73
CA ALA A 103 6.00 -12.43 -9.82
C ALA A 103 6.55 -12.19 -11.24
N TRP A 104 5.64 -12.05 -12.21
CA TRP A 104 5.93 -11.96 -13.64
C TRP A 104 6.92 -10.83 -13.95
N GLU A 105 6.87 -9.73 -13.22
CA GLU A 105 7.71 -8.56 -13.39
C GLU A 105 9.19 -8.85 -13.10
N HIS A 106 9.47 -9.66 -12.08
CA HIS A 106 10.83 -10.09 -11.75
C HIS A 106 11.37 -11.13 -12.73
N THR A 107 10.47 -11.84 -13.41
CA THR A 107 10.81 -12.81 -14.46
C THR A 107 11.07 -12.13 -15.80
N MET A 108 10.23 -11.14 -16.16
CA MET A 108 10.34 -10.38 -17.40
C MET A 108 11.47 -9.33 -17.34
N PHE A 109 11.74 -8.75 -16.17
CA PHE A 109 12.80 -7.77 -15.95
C PHE A 109 13.76 -8.19 -14.82
N PRO A 110 14.59 -9.24 -15.02
CA PRO A 110 15.47 -9.74 -13.96
C PRO A 110 16.43 -8.67 -13.44
N GLY A 111 16.30 -8.32 -12.15
CA GLY A 111 17.10 -7.26 -11.50
C GLY A 111 16.71 -5.83 -11.90
N GLY A 112 15.73 -5.66 -12.78
CA GLY A 112 15.18 -4.37 -13.18
C GLY A 112 14.10 -3.83 -12.25
N ILE A 113 13.49 -4.69 -11.42
CA ILE A 113 12.43 -4.33 -10.48
C ILE A 113 12.92 -4.47 -9.03
N ARG A 114 12.68 -3.43 -8.23
CA ARG A 114 12.88 -3.45 -6.77
C ARG A 114 11.52 -3.43 -6.08
N GLU A 115 11.27 -4.38 -5.19
CA GLU A 115 10.03 -4.46 -4.42
C GLU A 115 10.37 -4.54 -2.93
N LEU A 116 9.73 -3.70 -2.12
CA LEU A 116 9.59 -3.92 -0.68
C LEU A 116 8.19 -4.48 -0.44
N ALA A 117 8.12 -5.75 -0.05
CA ALA A 117 6.88 -6.47 0.24
C ALA A 117 6.69 -6.58 1.75
N VAL A 118 5.73 -5.83 2.29
CA VAL A 118 5.50 -5.68 3.73
C VAL A 118 4.28 -6.49 4.15
N ASP A 119 4.38 -7.23 5.23
CA ASP A 119 3.24 -7.89 5.88
C ASP A 119 3.46 -7.98 7.39
N ALA A 120 2.38 -7.96 8.17
CA ALA A 120 2.47 -8.16 9.61
C ALA A 120 2.57 -9.65 9.99
N ASP A 121 2.11 -10.54 9.11
CA ASP A 121 2.12 -11.97 9.33
C ASP A 121 3.53 -12.57 9.06
N PRO A 122 4.21 -13.12 10.08
CA PRO A 122 5.54 -13.69 9.90
C PRO A 122 5.54 -14.94 9.01
N VAL A 123 4.42 -15.68 8.91
CA VAL A 123 4.26 -16.83 8.02
C VAL A 123 4.32 -16.38 6.56
N VAL A 124 3.60 -15.30 6.22
CA VAL A 124 3.64 -14.68 4.88
C VAL A 124 5.07 -14.34 4.48
N ILE A 125 5.80 -13.65 5.36
CA ILE A 125 7.18 -13.23 5.07
C ILE A 125 8.13 -14.43 4.97
N GLY A 126 7.95 -15.45 5.81
CA GLY A 126 8.70 -16.70 5.71
C GLY A 126 8.50 -17.41 4.36
N ILE A 127 7.25 -17.49 3.89
CA ILE A 127 6.89 -18.09 2.60
C ILE A 127 7.46 -17.26 1.44
N ARG A 128 7.26 -15.95 1.44
CA ARG A 128 7.80 -15.05 0.41
C ARG A 128 9.32 -15.08 0.32
N HIS A 129 10.00 -15.13 1.46
CA HIS A 129 11.45 -15.25 1.48
C HIS A 129 11.92 -16.57 0.84
N ARG A 130 11.29 -17.71 1.20
CA ARG A 130 11.61 -19.01 0.58
C ARG A 130 11.33 -19.02 -0.92
N GLN A 131 10.20 -18.44 -1.34
CA GLN A 131 9.86 -18.33 -2.75
C GLN A 131 10.88 -17.47 -3.51
N ALA A 132 11.20 -16.27 -3.01
CA ALA A 132 12.17 -15.38 -3.63
C ALA A 132 13.55 -16.03 -3.79
N GLN A 133 13.98 -16.84 -2.82
CA GLN A 133 15.20 -17.64 -2.93
C GLN A 133 15.10 -18.73 -4.01
N ARG A 134 14.00 -19.50 -4.01
CA ARG A 134 13.76 -20.59 -4.96
C ARG A 134 13.69 -20.09 -6.41
N GLU A 135 12.99 -18.97 -6.62
CA GLU A 135 12.75 -18.38 -7.94
C GLU A 135 13.81 -17.35 -8.33
N ARG A 136 14.77 -17.06 -7.45
CA ARG A 136 15.85 -16.08 -7.67
C ARG A 136 15.31 -14.67 -8.01
N LEU A 137 14.26 -14.25 -7.32
CA LEU A 137 13.61 -12.94 -7.50
C LEU A 137 14.51 -11.81 -7.01
N ARG A 138 15.52 -11.46 -7.81
CA ARG A 138 16.43 -10.36 -7.51
C ARG A 138 15.64 -9.05 -7.40
N GLY A 139 15.85 -8.34 -6.30
CA GLY A 139 15.20 -7.06 -6.03
C GLY A 139 13.91 -7.14 -5.21
N SER A 140 13.37 -8.34 -4.93
CA SER A 140 12.26 -8.49 -3.99
C SER A 140 12.77 -8.62 -2.55
N THR A 141 12.29 -7.77 -1.65
CA THR A 141 12.66 -7.73 -0.23
C THR A 141 11.41 -7.86 0.63
N PRO A 142 11.11 -9.07 1.14
CA PRO A 142 10.05 -9.28 2.14
C PRO A 142 10.43 -8.70 3.50
N ALA A 143 9.50 -8.03 4.17
CA ALA A 143 9.70 -7.44 5.50
C ALA A 143 8.49 -7.65 6.42
N CYS A 144 8.73 -8.21 7.61
CA CYS A 144 7.70 -8.43 8.62
C CYS A 144 7.51 -7.17 9.45
N ILE A 145 6.59 -6.31 9.04
CA ILE A 145 6.32 -5.00 9.65
C ILE A 145 4.82 -4.74 9.53
N ASP A 146 4.21 -4.26 10.62
CA ASP A 146 2.85 -3.74 10.57
C ASP A 146 2.79 -2.43 9.78
N ILE A 147 1.85 -2.31 8.84
CA ILE A 147 1.74 -1.11 7.99
C ILE A 147 1.30 0.13 8.78
N ARG A 148 0.83 -0.02 10.02
CA ARG A 148 0.56 1.09 10.94
C ARG A 148 1.84 1.68 11.52
N ASP A 149 2.94 0.92 11.55
CA ASP A 149 4.28 1.43 11.90
C ASP A 149 4.92 2.11 10.68
N ILE A 150 4.37 3.28 10.34
CA ILE A 150 4.74 4.09 9.19
C ILE A 150 6.25 4.40 9.17
N CYS A 151 6.83 4.70 10.34
CA CYS A 151 8.24 5.06 10.43
C CYS A 151 9.14 3.89 10.06
N THR A 152 8.88 2.71 10.64
CA THR A 152 9.68 1.52 10.37
C THR A 152 9.56 1.06 8.92
N VAL A 153 8.34 1.12 8.35
CA VAL A 153 8.14 0.79 6.93
C VAL A 153 8.89 1.75 6.02
N LEU A 154 8.78 3.07 6.24
CA LEU A 154 9.45 4.07 5.40
C LEU A 154 10.97 4.05 5.55
N ASP A 155 11.50 3.78 6.74
CA ASP A 155 12.94 3.64 6.95
C ASP A 155 13.49 2.40 6.26
N THR A 156 12.75 1.31 6.28
CA THR A 156 13.07 0.10 5.50
C THR A 156 12.97 0.40 4.00
N ALA A 157 11.94 1.13 3.57
CA ALA A 157 11.77 1.53 2.17
C ALA A 157 12.96 2.36 1.67
N ARG A 158 13.52 3.27 2.47
CA ARG A 158 14.72 4.06 2.10
C ARG A 158 15.99 3.22 1.91
N GLN A 159 16.04 2.02 2.49
CA GLN A 159 17.18 1.10 2.35
C GLN A 159 17.08 0.25 1.08
N VAL A 160 15.87 0.05 0.55
CA VAL A 160 15.57 -0.87 -0.55
C VAL A 160 15.19 -0.13 -1.84
N LEU A 161 14.50 1.00 -1.71
CA LEU A 161 13.92 1.80 -2.79
C LEU A 161 14.50 3.22 -2.79
N ASP A 162 14.50 3.85 -3.96
CA ASP A 162 14.78 5.27 -4.13
C ASP A 162 13.46 6.06 -4.11
N LEU A 163 13.14 6.66 -2.96
CA LEU A 163 11.93 7.48 -2.76
C LEU A 163 11.98 8.84 -3.47
N THR A 164 13.03 9.13 -4.23
CA THR A 164 13.11 10.31 -5.12
C THR A 164 12.64 10.00 -6.55
N GLN A 165 12.51 8.72 -6.89
CA GLN A 165 11.99 8.24 -8.16
C GLN A 165 10.54 7.73 -8.01
N PRO A 166 9.77 7.66 -9.10
CA PRO A 166 8.43 7.07 -9.07
C PRO A 166 8.40 5.64 -8.52
N ILE A 167 7.41 5.38 -7.65
CA ILE A 167 7.15 4.07 -7.03
C ILE A 167 5.68 3.70 -7.24
N LEU A 168 5.38 2.43 -7.48
CA LEU A 168 4.03 1.90 -7.35
C LEU A 168 3.75 1.60 -5.87
N LEU A 169 2.87 2.37 -5.25
CA LEU A 169 2.29 2.08 -3.95
C LEU A 169 1.09 1.16 -4.15
N GLN A 170 1.20 -0.08 -3.67
CA GLN A 170 0.13 -1.06 -3.74
C GLN A 170 -0.42 -1.36 -2.34
N ALA A 171 -1.71 -1.08 -2.15
CA ALA A 171 -2.47 -1.34 -0.93
C ALA A 171 -3.80 -2.01 -1.31
N THR A 172 -3.72 -3.25 -1.79
CA THR A 172 -4.86 -4.01 -2.29
C THR A 172 -5.32 -5.01 -1.24
N GLY A 173 -6.52 -4.83 -0.68
CA GLY A 173 -7.13 -5.71 0.32
C GLY A 173 -6.58 -5.55 1.73
N VAL A 174 -5.46 -4.85 1.92
CA VAL A 174 -4.84 -4.67 3.24
C VAL A 174 -5.62 -3.71 4.15
N LEU A 175 -6.20 -2.64 3.60
CA LEU A 175 -6.88 -1.61 4.39
C LEU A 175 -8.22 -2.09 4.97
N ASP A 176 -8.75 -3.20 4.44
CA ASP A 176 -9.92 -3.89 4.99
C ASP A 176 -9.64 -4.40 6.41
N HIS A 177 -8.37 -4.68 6.74
CA HIS A 177 -7.94 -5.22 8.03
C HIS A 177 -7.55 -4.16 9.05
N LEU A 178 -7.75 -2.87 8.74
CA LEU A 178 -7.55 -1.77 9.68
C LEU A 178 -8.91 -1.36 10.26
N LEU A 179 -8.97 -1.19 11.58
CA LEU A 179 -10.14 -0.64 12.27
C LEU A 179 -10.18 0.89 12.09
N ASP A 180 -11.30 1.53 12.43
CA ASP A 180 -11.42 2.98 12.28
C ASP A 180 -10.44 3.74 13.19
N ASP A 181 -10.15 3.20 14.38
CA ASP A 181 -9.16 3.74 15.32
C ASP A 181 -7.72 3.66 14.79
N ASP A 182 -7.44 2.77 13.83
CA ASP A 182 -6.15 2.70 13.13
C ASP A 182 -5.99 3.83 12.09
N ARG A 183 -7.05 4.61 11.82
CA ARG A 183 -7.07 5.76 10.91
C ARG A 183 -6.51 5.40 9.52
N PRO A 184 -7.10 4.44 8.79
CA PRO A 184 -6.55 3.90 7.53
C PRO A 184 -6.29 4.96 6.45
N GLY A 185 -7.14 6.00 6.39
CA GLY A 185 -6.95 7.12 5.47
C GLY A 185 -5.66 7.91 5.75
N GLU A 186 -5.26 8.03 7.01
CA GLU A 186 -4.04 8.73 7.41
C GLU A 186 -2.80 7.86 7.22
N VAL A 187 -2.91 6.55 7.48
CA VAL A 187 -1.87 5.57 7.15
C VAL A 187 -1.55 5.65 5.66
N LEU A 188 -2.56 5.57 4.79
CA LEU A 188 -2.38 5.68 3.35
C LEU A 188 -1.81 7.06 2.94
N ALA A 189 -2.31 8.14 3.55
CA ALA A 189 -1.83 9.49 3.26
C ALA A 189 -0.36 9.68 3.61
N ALA A 190 0.11 9.10 4.71
CA ALA A 190 1.51 9.17 5.12
C ALA A 190 2.44 8.48 4.12
N TYR A 191 2.07 7.28 3.65
CA TYR A 191 2.80 6.60 2.60
C TYR A 191 2.82 7.40 1.29
N ARG A 192 1.65 7.88 0.83
CA ARG A 192 1.55 8.69 -0.39
C ARG A 192 2.42 9.96 -0.32
N GLY A 193 2.38 10.68 0.81
CA GLY A 193 3.17 11.91 1.01
C GLY A 193 4.67 11.65 1.04
N ALA A 194 5.08 10.43 1.36
CA ALA A 194 6.48 10.02 1.36
C ALA A 194 7.02 9.62 -0.02
N LEU A 195 6.23 9.60 -1.10
CA LEU A 195 6.68 9.18 -2.43
C LEU A 195 6.94 10.38 -3.36
N ALA A 196 7.62 10.15 -4.48
CA ALA A 196 7.89 11.19 -5.48
C ALA A 196 6.67 11.44 -6.39
N PRO A 197 6.47 12.66 -6.92
CA PRO A 197 5.46 12.90 -7.95
C PRO A 197 5.65 11.96 -9.16
N GLY A 198 4.55 11.49 -9.75
CA GLY A 198 4.58 10.48 -10.80
C GLY A 198 4.58 9.03 -10.29
N SER A 199 4.69 8.83 -8.96
CA SER A 199 4.38 7.54 -8.33
C SER A 199 2.94 7.11 -8.61
N HIS A 200 2.66 5.82 -8.56
CA HIS A 200 1.33 5.27 -8.81
C HIS A 200 0.71 4.74 -7.53
N LEU A 201 -0.61 4.78 -7.43
CA LEU A 201 -1.38 4.14 -6.37
C LEU A 201 -2.25 3.04 -6.99
N ALA A 202 -2.25 1.86 -6.36
CA ALA A 202 -3.23 0.81 -6.55
C ALA A 202 -3.90 0.52 -5.20
N LEU A 203 -5.22 0.69 -5.12
CA LEU A 203 -6.00 0.46 -3.91
C LEU A 203 -7.22 -0.40 -4.23
N SER A 204 -7.45 -1.42 -3.40
CA SER A 204 -8.73 -2.13 -3.35
C SER A 204 -9.23 -2.16 -1.91
N HIS A 205 -10.55 -2.02 -1.74
CA HIS A 205 -11.18 -2.06 -0.43
C HIS A 205 -12.58 -2.67 -0.53
N LEU A 206 -12.92 -3.55 0.41
CA LEU A 206 -14.24 -4.15 0.53
C LEU A 206 -15.29 -3.07 0.82
N THR A 207 -16.37 -3.04 0.06
CA THR A 207 -17.43 -2.04 0.20
C THR A 207 -18.74 -2.73 0.56
N PRO A 208 -19.63 -2.07 1.33
CA PRO A 208 -21.03 -2.44 1.39
C PRO A 208 -21.56 -2.70 -0.01
N TYR A 209 -22.34 -3.77 -0.13
CA TYR A 209 -22.95 -4.19 -1.37
C TYR A 209 -23.93 -3.11 -1.86
N ASP A 210 -23.72 -2.62 -3.08
CA ASP A 210 -24.65 -1.75 -3.79
C ASP A 210 -25.16 -2.51 -5.02
N ASP A 211 -26.22 -3.29 -4.82
CA ASP A 211 -26.87 -4.08 -5.87
C ASP A 211 -28.23 -3.47 -6.22
N PRO A 212 -28.34 -2.86 -7.40
CA PRO A 212 -29.60 -2.35 -7.92
C PRO A 212 -30.66 -3.43 -8.11
N ASP A 213 -30.26 -4.71 -8.23
CA ASP A 213 -31.15 -5.83 -8.58
C ASP A 213 -31.74 -6.56 -7.35
N GLY A 214 -31.40 -6.10 -6.13
CA GLY A 214 -32.10 -6.47 -4.90
C GLY A 214 -31.74 -7.84 -4.31
N SER A 215 -30.55 -8.38 -4.57
CA SER A 215 -30.12 -9.64 -3.93
C SER A 215 -29.61 -9.43 -2.49
N ASP A 216 -29.66 -10.50 -1.68
CA ASP A 216 -29.29 -10.57 -0.24
C ASP A 216 -27.80 -10.25 0.09
N GLY A 217 -27.06 -9.57 -0.79
CA GLY A 217 -25.62 -9.33 -0.62
C GLY A 217 -25.24 -8.50 0.62
N HIS A 218 -26.16 -7.68 1.16
CA HIS A 218 -25.96 -7.03 2.45
C HIS A 218 -25.96 -8.04 3.62
N ALA A 219 -26.86 -9.01 3.61
CA ALA A 219 -26.93 -10.06 4.62
C ALA A 219 -25.73 -11.02 4.52
N ALA A 220 -25.34 -11.35 3.28
CA ALA A 220 -24.12 -12.13 2.99
C ALA A 220 -22.87 -11.44 3.53
N LEU A 221 -22.68 -10.14 3.22
CA LEU A 221 -21.56 -9.35 3.72
C LEU A 221 -21.58 -9.24 5.25
N THR A 222 -22.75 -9.00 5.85
CA THR A 222 -22.89 -8.95 7.32
C THR A 222 -22.49 -10.27 7.96
N SER A 223 -22.88 -11.39 7.37
CA SER A 223 -22.53 -12.74 7.85
C SER A 223 -21.02 -12.98 7.74
N LEU A 224 -20.39 -12.54 6.66
CA LEU A 224 -18.94 -12.60 6.50
C LEU A 224 -18.23 -11.79 7.59
N LEU A 225 -18.62 -10.52 7.78
CA LEU A 225 -18.00 -9.64 8.77
C LEU A 225 -18.10 -10.22 10.19
N ARG A 226 -19.25 -10.82 10.54
CA ARG A 226 -19.42 -11.54 11.82
C ARG A 226 -18.50 -12.75 11.92
N ALA A 227 -18.40 -13.58 10.88
CA ALA A 227 -17.51 -14.74 10.90
C ALA A 227 -16.03 -14.36 11.10
N TYR A 228 -15.58 -13.26 10.49
CA TYR A 228 -14.23 -12.71 10.70
C TYR A 228 -14.06 -12.19 12.12
N GLN A 229 -15.04 -11.46 12.64
CA GLN A 229 -15.03 -10.96 14.02
C GLN A 229 -14.96 -12.11 15.04
N ASP A 230 -15.76 -13.17 14.87
CA ASP A 230 -15.78 -14.35 15.74
C ASP A 230 -14.45 -15.12 15.71
N ALA A 231 -13.74 -15.08 14.57
CA ALA A 231 -12.40 -15.63 14.42
C ALA A 231 -11.29 -14.70 14.95
N GLY A 232 -11.63 -13.49 15.44
CA GLY A 232 -10.67 -12.50 15.92
C GLY A 232 -9.84 -11.83 14.83
N ILE A 233 -10.32 -11.86 13.58
CA ILE A 233 -9.65 -11.27 12.42
C ILE A 233 -10.33 -9.95 12.07
N PRO A 234 -9.62 -8.80 12.13
CA PRO A 234 -10.19 -7.53 11.71
C PRO A 234 -10.62 -7.58 10.24
N LEU A 235 -11.85 -7.19 9.94
CA LEU A 235 -12.35 -6.98 8.58
C LEU A 235 -13.42 -5.91 8.61
N THR A 236 -13.20 -4.81 7.89
CA THR A 236 -14.09 -3.65 7.87
C THR A 236 -14.45 -3.30 6.44
N ALA A 237 -15.72 -3.42 6.07
CA ALA A 237 -16.22 -2.88 4.82
C ALA A 237 -16.53 -1.38 4.97
N ARG A 238 -16.18 -0.56 3.97
CA ARG A 238 -16.45 0.89 4.00
C ARG A 238 -17.04 1.38 2.70
N ALA A 239 -17.92 2.37 2.82
CA ALA A 239 -18.59 2.97 1.67
C ALA A 239 -17.57 3.55 0.66
N PRO A 240 -17.84 3.49 -0.65
CA PRO A 240 -16.93 4.01 -1.67
C PRO A 240 -16.51 5.47 -1.45
N GLU A 241 -17.42 6.30 -0.93
CA GLU A 241 -17.18 7.72 -0.64
C GLU A 241 -16.13 7.93 0.46
N VAL A 242 -16.14 7.03 1.47
CA VAL A 242 -15.14 7.04 2.54
C VAL A 242 -13.79 6.67 1.97
N VAL A 243 -13.71 5.58 1.19
CA VAL A 243 -12.45 5.14 0.58
C VAL A 243 -11.92 6.17 -0.41
N ASP A 244 -12.80 6.82 -1.17
CA ASP A 244 -12.46 7.91 -2.08
C ASP A 244 -11.79 9.09 -1.39
N SER A 245 -12.23 9.42 -0.18
CA SER A 245 -11.67 10.52 0.61
C SER A 245 -10.19 10.31 0.94
N TRP A 246 -9.72 9.05 0.96
CA TRP A 246 -8.34 8.71 1.33
C TRP A 246 -7.34 8.85 0.18
N LEU A 247 -7.81 8.82 -1.06
CA LEU A 247 -6.96 8.72 -2.26
C LEU A 247 -6.11 9.97 -2.49
N GLY A 248 -6.57 11.13 -1.98
CA GLY A 248 -5.94 12.42 -2.26
C GLY A 248 -6.02 12.78 -3.76
N PRO A 249 -5.23 13.78 -4.21
CA PRO A 249 -5.20 14.15 -5.62
C PRO A 249 -4.46 13.10 -6.46
N LEU A 250 -5.18 12.48 -7.40
CA LEU A 250 -4.63 11.56 -8.39
C LEU A 250 -4.91 12.06 -9.81
N GLU A 251 -3.92 12.00 -10.70
CA GLU A 251 -4.11 12.16 -12.15
C GLU A 251 -4.51 10.83 -12.80
N ALA A 252 -5.35 10.91 -13.84
CA ALA A 252 -5.81 9.77 -14.62
C ALA A 252 -6.40 8.66 -13.75
N ARG A 253 -7.40 9.02 -12.93
CA ARG A 253 -8.01 8.12 -11.97
C ARG A 253 -8.87 7.05 -12.68
N GLY A 254 -8.43 5.80 -12.63
CA GLY A 254 -9.26 4.65 -12.98
C GLY A 254 -10.22 4.36 -11.83
N ARG A 255 -11.54 4.42 -12.08
CA ARG A 255 -12.53 3.80 -11.19
C ARG A 255 -12.92 2.47 -11.81
N HIS A 256 -12.41 1.38 -11.26
CA HIS A 256 -12.75 0.05 -11.77
C HIS A 256 -13.92 -0.48 -10.94
N ARG A 257 -15.16 -0.25 -11.39
CA ARG A 257 -16.32 -0.97 -10.82
C ARG A 257 -16.31 -2.40 -11.38
N ALA A 258 -15.38 -3.23 -10.92
CA ALA A 258 -15.27 -4.61 -11.39
C ALA A 258 -16.14 -5.59 -10.59
N ALA A 259 -16.66 -5.19 -9.42
CA ALA A 259 -17.53 -6.02 -8.60
C ALA A 259 -18.39 -5.20 -7.63
N PRO A 260 -19.63 -5.64 -7.32
CA PRO A 260 -20.57 -4.92 -6.45
C PRO A 260 -20.13 -4.82 -4.98
N TYR A 261 -19.09 -5.56 -4.58
CA TYR A 261 -18.55 -5.61 -3.22
C TYR A 261 -17.12 -5.06 -3.12
N LEU A 262 -16.55 -4.53 -4.20
CA LEU A 262 -15.15 -4.11 -4.21
C LEU A 262 -14.99 -2.73 -4.83
N HIS A 263 -14.40 -1.83 -4.06
CA HIS A 263 -14.01 -0.52 -4.55
C HIS A 263 -12.55 -0.59 -5.01
N LEU A 264 -12.32 -0.32 -6.29
CA LEU A 264 -11.01 -0.36 -6.90
C LEU A 264 -10.64 1.03 -7.43
N ALA A 265 -9.49 1.52 -7.00
CA ALA A 265 -9.00 2.83 -7.38
C ALA A 265 -7.52 2.78 -7.72
N SER A 266 -7.17 3.33 -8.88
CA SER A 266 -5.80 3.54 -9.30
C SER A 266 -5.59 4.94 -9.86
N GLY A 267 -4.34 5.41 -9.85
CA GLY A 267 -3.99 6.68 -10.46
C GLY A 267 -2.56 7.12 -10.15
N ARG A 268 -2.12 8.19 -10.81
CA ARG A 268 -0.80 8.79 -10.58
C ARG A 268 -0.86 9.83 -9.47
N ILE A 269 0.05 9.74 -8.52
CA ILE A 269 0.23 10.68 -7.41
C ILE A 269 0.86 11.97 -7.95
N THR A 270 0.16 13.08 -7.80
CA THR A 270 0.53 14.37 -8.42
C THR A 270 0.95 15.42 -7.43
N ASP A 271 0.42 15.34 -6.21
CA ASP A 271 0.84 16.17 -5.08
C ASP A 271 1.30 15.25 -3.95
N THR A 272 2.50 15.51 -3.46
CA THR A 272 3.15 14.73 -2.41
C THR A 272 3.26 15.54 -1.13
N GLY A 273 2.78 16.79 -1.11
CA GLY A 273 3.06 17.72 -0.01
C GLY A 273 4.55 18.07 0.14
N ARG A 274 5.45 17.49 -0.67
CA ARG A 274 6.86 17.87 -0.73
C ARG A 274 6.97 19.20 -1.44
N ASP A 275 7.57 20.16 -0.76
CA ASP A 275 7.93 21.48 -1.30
C ASP A 275 9.10 21.34 -2.29
N THR A 276 8.85 20.73 -3.45
CA THR A 276 9.81 20.59 -4.54
C THR A 276 10.01 21.92 -5.27
N PRO A 277 11.17 22.19 -5.90
CA PRO A 277 11.38 23.41 -6.70
C PRO A 277 10.30 23.64 -7.77
N ALA A 278 9.80 22.55 -8.38
CA ALA A 278 8.71 22.58 -9.34
C ALA A 278 7.36 22.95 -8.71
N SER A 279 7.05 22.44 -7.50
CA SER A 279 5.85 22.82 -6.75
C SER A 279 5.88 24.30 -6.32
N ARG A 280 7.04 24.83 -5.93
CA ARG A 280 7.27 26.26 -5.62
C ARG A 280 7.02 27.14 -6.84
N ALA A 281 7.47 26.73 -8.02
CA ALA A 281 7.24 27.44 -9.27
C ALA A 281 5.74 27.49 -9.64
N ARG A 282 5.02 26.36 -9.55
CA ARG A 282 3.57 26.31 -9.81
C ARG A 282 2.76 27.14 -8.81
N ARG A 283 3.15 27.15 -7.54
CA ARG A 283 2.51 27.97 -6.49
C ARG A 283 2.74 29.47 -6.68
N ARG A 284 3.91 29.85 -7.23
CA ARG A 284 4.17 31.24 -7.66
C ARG A 284 3.32 31.65 -8.86
N GLN A 285 3.10 30.75 -9.82
CA GLN A 285 2.25 31.00 -10.99
C GLN A 285 0.75 31.07 -10.66
N ARG A 286 0.31 30.39 -9.60
CA ARG A 286 -1.09 30.40 -9.12
C ARG A 286 -1.42 31.53 -8.15
N ARG A 287 -0.47 32.40 -7.79
CA ARG A 287 -0.79 33.57 -6.96
C ARG A 287 -1.66 34.54 -7.77
N PRO A 288 -2.84 34.94 -7.28
CA PRO A 288 -3.65 35.94 -7.95
C PRO A 288 -2.83 37.23 -8.11
N ARG A 289 -2.84 37.82 -9.31
CA ARG A 289 -2.16 39.09 -9.57
C ARG A 289 -2.69 40.13 -8.56
N PRO A 290 -1.82 40.93 -7.93
CA PRO A 290 -2.27 41.96 -7.01
C PRO A 290 -3.25 42.88 -7.75
N ARG A 291 -4.42 43.12 -7.15
CA ARG A 291 -5.41 44.05 -7.72
C ARG A 291 -4.75 45.42 -7.92
N PRO A 292 -4.97 46.08 -9.07
CA PRO A 292 -4.42 47.41 -9.30
C PRO A 292 -4.95 48.36 -8.21
N ARG A 293 -4.05 49.17 -7.63
CA ARG A 293 -4.41 50.18 -6.64
C ARG A 293 -5.44 51.15 -7.26
N PRO A 294 -6.53 51.50 -6.55
CA PRO A 294 -7.46 52.50 -7.05
C PRO A 294 -6.75 53.84 -7.21
N ARG A 295 -7.00 54.51 -8.34
CA ARG A 295 -6.50 55.86 -8.61
C ARG A 295 -7.10 56.84 -7.59
N PRO A 296 -6.31 57.79 -7.06
CA PRO A 296 -6.85 58.82 -6.18
C PRO A 296 -7.85 59.67 -6.96
N GLN A 297 -9.07 59.78 -6.44
CA GLN A 297 -10.09 60.69 -6.95
C GLN A 297 -9.65 62.11 -6.61
N GLY A 298 -9.51 62.96 -7.63
CA GLY A 298 -9.19 64.36 -7.47
C GLY A 298 -10.31 65.07 -6.71
N THR A 299 -9.92 65.81 -5.67
CA THR A 299 -10.79 66.71 -4.91
C THR A 299 -11.24 67.86 -5.81
N THR A 300 -12.50 67.88 -6.22
CA THR A 300 -13.15 69.08 -6.75
C THR A 300 -13.44 70.02 -5.60
N ARG A 301 -12.73 71.16 -5.58
CA ARG A 301 -13.12 72.36 -4.83
C ARG A 301 -14.45 72.88 -5.39
N THR A 302 -15.44 73.06 -4.53
CA THR A 302 -16.60 73.92 -4.79
C THR A 302 -16.33 75.24 -4.07
N ASP A 303 -16.13 76.29 -4.85
CA ASP A 303 -16.24 77.69 -4.41
C ASP A 303 -17.72 78.14 -4.50
N ASP A 304 -18.03 79.14 -3.68
CA ASP A 304 -19.33 79.70 -3.28
C ASP A 304 -20.30 80.14 -4.39
N ALA A 305 -21.61 79.99 -4.11
CA ALA A 305 -22.63 81.05 -4.10
C ALA A 305 -23.97 80.53 -3.53
#